data_AF-A0AAN8IFG2-F1
#
_entry.id   AF-A0AAN8IFG2-F1
#
_cell.length_a   1.000
_cell.length_b   1.000
_cell.length_c   1.000
_cell.angle_alpha   90.00
_cell.angle_beta   90.00
_cell.angle_gamma   90.00
#
_symmetry.space_group_name_H-M   'P 1'
#
loop_
_entity.id
_entity.type
_entity.pdbx_description
1 polymer ?
#
loop_
_entity_poly.entity_id
_entity_poly.type
_entity_poly.pdbx_seq_one_letter_code
_entity_poly.pdbx_strand_id
1 'polypeptide(L)'
;FSKCLASNDSLFHGTFRHGRFFNRGYPGIYCDPLADRIHPSRPFASFEHGRTVTKALRGMSIGSKHGTLTGTIEFDRFGHRKNYDVAVIDLVSNTKATFNSKEVLAWRQGMGFFTDRTVAQHTRKTVENRNKNVVRVVTVWVSSF
;
A
#
# COMPACT_ATOMS: atom_id res chain seq x y z
N PHE A 1 14.60 -13.77 -16.81
CA PHE A 1 14.99 -14.45 -15.56
C PHE A 1 16.17 -15.39 -15.76
N SER A 2 16.08 -16.33 -16.69
CA SER A 2 17.18 -17.25 -17.08
C SER A 2 18.51 -16.56 -17.44
N LYS A 3 18.48 -15.45 -18.18
CA LYS A 3 19.70 -14.68 -18.52
C LYS A 3 20.36 -13.96 -17.32
N CYS A 4 19.62 -13.70 -16.24
CA CYS A 4 20.14 -13.00 -15.05
C CYS A 4 20.90 -13.95 -14.12
N LEU A 5 20.53 -15.23 -14.10
CA LEU A 5 21.27 -16.30 -13.42
C LEU A 5 22.54 -16.67 -14.19
N ALA A 6 22.47 -16.69 -15.52
CA ALA A 6 23.59 -17.09 -16.37
C ALA A 6 24.78 -16.12 -16.39
N SER A 7 24.60 -14.83 -16.09
CA SER A 7 25.71 -13.86 -16.11
C SER A 7 26.44 -13.74 -14.77
N ASN A 8 25.93 -14.35 -13.69
CA ASN A 8 26.55 -14.34 -12.38
C ASN A 8 26.07 -15.54 -11.54
N ASP A 9 26.47 -16.74 -11.96
CA ASP A 9 26.11 -18.03 -11.35
C ASP A 9 26.67 -18.20 -9.92
N SER A 10 27.38 -17.18 -9.40
CA SER A 10 28.08 -17.22 -8.12
C SER A 10 27.16 -17.10 -6.90
N LEU A 11 26.05 -16.34 -6.98
CA LEU A 11 25.23 -16.06 -5.79
C LEU A 11 24.48 -17.29 -5.29
N PHE A 12 23.97 -18.11 -6.22
CA PHE A 12 23.23 -19.33 -5.89
C PHE A 12 24.07 -20.59 -6.08
N HIS A 13 25.38 -20.44 -6.24
CA HIS A 13 26.30 -21.55 -6.39
C HIS A 13 26.17 -22.49 -5.17
N GLY A 14 25.85 -23.76 -5.41
CA GLY A 14 25.62 -24.76 -4.36
C GLY A 14 24.29 -24.65 -3.60
N THR A 15 23.46 -23.64 -3.90
CA THR A 15 22.07 -23.51 -3.40
C THR A 15 21.13 -24.40 -4.22
N PHE A 16 21.38 -24.52 -5.52
CA PHE A 16 20.71 -25.51 -6.37
C PHE A 16 21.62 -26.73 -6.56
N ARG A 17 21.15 -27.92 -6.14
CA ARG A 17 21.86 -29.19 -6.29
C ARG A 17 20.92 -30.21 -6.89
N HIS A 18 21.30 -30.83 -8.01
CA HIS A 18 20.48 -31.81 -8.73
C HIS A 18 19.04 -31.31 -9.01
N GLY A 19 18.90 -30.04 -9.42
CA GLY A 19 17.59 -29.42 -9.68
C GLY A 19 16.76 -29.11 -8.43
N ARG A 20 17.28 -29.36 -7.23
CA ARG A 20 16.62 -29.05 -5.95
C ARG A 20 17.23 -27.82 -5.32
N PHE A 21 16.38 -26.97 -4.79
CA PHE A 21 16.77 -25.79 -4.03
C PHE A 21 17.02 -26.17 -2.56
N PHE A 22 18.12 -25.70 -1.99
CA PHE A 22 18.50 -25.87 -0.60
C PHE A 22 18.66 -24.50 0.07
N ASN A 23 18.26 -24.40 1.34
CA ASN A 23 18.46 -23.25 2.20
C ASN A 23 19.17 -23.71 3.46
N ARG A 24 20.40 -23.23 3.71
CA ARG A 24 21.21 -23.58 4.88
C ARG A 24 21.33 -25.09 5.12
N GLY A 25 21.53 -25.85 4.05
CA GLY A 25 21.72 -27.30 4.08
C GLY A 25 20.44 -28.14 4.04
N TYR A 26 19.26 -27.53 4.14
CA TYR A 26 17.98 -28.26 4.04
C TYR A 26 17.25 -27.98 2.72
N PRO A 27 16.49 -28.93 2.15
CA PRO A 27 15.79 -28.71 0.89
C PRO A 27 14.62 -27.74 1.07
N GLY A 28 14.48 -26.72 0.22
CA GLY A 28 13.35 -25.78 0.27
C GLY A 28 13.46 -24.69 1.34
N ILE A 29 12.52 -23.73 1.29
CA ILE A 29 12.23 -22.77 2.37
C ILE A 29 10.88 -23.18 2.97
N TYR A 30 10.82 -23.24 4.31
CA TYR A 30 9.60 -23.50 5.05
C TYR A 30 9.27 -22.27 5.91
N CYS A 31 8.02 -21.82 5.85
CA CYS A 31 7.52 -20.80 6.77
C CYS A 31 7.30 -21.39 8.18
N ASP A 32 6.87 -22.65 8.24
CA ASP A 32 6.79 -23.46 9.45
C ASP A 32 7.68 -24.71 9.29
N PRO A 33 8.85 -24.76 9.94
CA PRO A 33 9.75 -25.92 9.93
C PRO A 33 9.10 -27.20 10.46
N LEU A 34 8.08 -27.13 11.33
CA LEU A 34 7.39 -28.32 11.83
C LEU A 34 6.59 -29.04 10.73
N ALA A 35 6.27 -28.34 9.63
CA ALA A 35 5.67 -28.94 8.46
C ALA A 35 6.65 -29.82 7.66
N ASP A 36 7.97 -29.72 7.91
CA ASP A 36 8.97 -30.60 7.32
C ASP A 36 9.01 -31.95 8.05
N ARG A 37 8.18 -32.90 7.56
CA ARG A 37 8.13 -34.27 8.08
C ARG A 37 9.43 -35.05 7.88
N ILE A 38 10.28 -34.64 6.94
CA ILE A 38 11.54 -35.34 6.60
C ILE A 38 12.65 -34.88 7.54
N HIS A 39 12.66 -33.59 7.91
CA HIS A 39 13.64 -33.02 8.84
C HIS A 39 12.92 -32.36 10.04
N PRO A 40 12.43 -33.14 11.01
CA PRO A 40 11.64 -32.61 12.13
C PRO A 40 12.45 -31.69 13.05
N SER A 41 13.78 -31.77 13.03
CA SER A 41 14.68 -30.90 13.79
C SER A 41 15.11 -29.64 13.02
N ARG A 42 14.48 -29.32 11.88
CA ARG A 42 14.83 -28.14 11.08
C ARG A 42 14.62 -26.87 11.92
N PRO A 43 15.62 -25.97 12.01
CA PRO A 43 15.46 -24.72 12.72
C PRO A 43 14.60 -23.73 11.91
N PHE A 44 13.94 -22.79 12.61
CA PHE A 44 13.38 -21.60 11.98
C PHE A 44 14.52 -20.77 11.39
N ALA A 45 14.57 -20.72 10.06
CA ALA A 45 15.63 -20.03 9.34
C ALA A 45 15.05 -19.26 8.14
N SER A 46 15.43 -17.98 8.06
CA SER A 46 15.19 -17.18 6.86
C SER A 46 15.96 -17.74 5.65
N PHE A 47 15.60 -17.28 4.46
CA PHE A 47 16.38 -17.55 3.27
C PHE A 47 17.79 -16.95 3.40
N GLU A 48 18.82 -17.76 3.17
CA GLU A 48 20.24 -17.36 3.34
C GLU A 48 20.64 -16.21 2.42
N HIS A 49 20.14 -16.18 1.19
CA HIS A 49 20.42 -15.11 0.22
C HIS A 49 19.45 -13.94 0.30
N GLY A 50 18.50 -13.97 1.24
CA GLY A 50 17.45 -12.95 1.34
C GLY A 50 18.02 -11.54 1.42
N ARG A 51 19.08 -11.33 2.20
CA ARG A 51 19.74 -10.01 2.32
C ARG A 51 20.31 -9.51 1.00
N THR A 52 20.98 -10.37 0.24
CA THR A 52 21.59 -10.00 -1.04
C THR A 52 20.51 -9.70 -2.08
N VAL A 53 19.48 -10.53 -2.16
CA VAL A 53 18.33 -10.31 -3.05
C VAL A 53 17.61 -9.01 -2.70
N THR A 54 17.31 -8.76 -1.42
CA THR A 54 16.67 -7.51 -0.99
C THR A 54 17.54 -6.29 -1.32
N LYS A 55 18.86 -6.38 -1.15
CA LYS A 55 19.78 -5.29 -1.54
C LYS A 55 19.74 -5.02 -3.04
N ALA A 56 19.73 -6.07 -3.87
CA ALA A 56 19.61 -5.94 -5.32
C ALA A 56 18.26 -5.32 -5.74
N LEU A 57 17.16 -5.79 -5.15
CA LEU A 57 15.82 -5.25 -5.41
C LEU A 57 15.70 -3.77 -5.02
N ARG A 58 16.32 -3.35 -3.92
CA ARG A 58 16.36 -1.93 -3.51
C ARG A 58 17.14 -1.05 -4.48
N GLY A 59 18.13 -1.60 -5.18
CA GLY A 59 18.91 -0.88 -6.20
C GLY A 59 18.29 -0.89 -7.59
N MET A 60 17.14 -1.54 -7.77
CA MET A 60 16.48 -1.68 -9.06
C MET A 60 15.67 -0.42 -9.38
N SER A 61 15.73 0.02 -10.64
CA SER A 61 14.89 1.08 -11.20
C SER A 61 14.20 0.55 -12.46
N ILE A 62 12.88 0.48 -12.44
CA ILE A 62 12.06 0.00 -13.56
C ILE A 62 11.25 1.18 -14.10
N GLY A 63 11.54 1.65 -15.31
CA GLY A 63 10.78 2.73 -15.97
C GLY A 63 10.05 2.29 -17.24
N SER A 64 9.61 3.28 -18.03
CA SER A 64 8.73 3.10 -19.20
C SER A 64 9.27 2.14 -20.25
N LYS A 65 10.59 2.05 -20.41
CA LYS A 65 11.27 1.09 -21.31
C LYS A 65 10.99 -0.38 -20.96
N HIS A 66 10.49 -0.65 -19.76
CA HIS A 66 10.12 -1.97 -19.27
C HIS A 66 8.60 -2.19 -19.21
N GLY A 67 7.78 -1.26 -19.75
CA GLY A 67 6.32 -1.40 -19.80
C GLY A 67 5.60 -1.07 -18.49
N THR A 68 6.18 -0.23 -17.64
CA THR A 68 5.57 0.17 -16.36
C THR A 68 4.35 1.08 -16.56
N LEU A 69 3.24 0.76 -15.88
CA LEU A 69 2.00 1.53 -15.94
C LEU A 69 1.98 2.77 -15.02
N THR A 70 2.79 2.78 -13.97
CA THR A 70 2.72 3.78 -12.88
C THR A 70 3.98 4.66 -12.82
N GLY A 71 4.60 4.91 -13.97
CA GLY A 71 5.89 5.59 -14.06
C GLY A 71 7.04 4.72 -13.53
N THR A 72 8.12 5.38 -13.12
CA THR A 72 9.33 4.69 -12.64
C THR A 72 9.13 4.10 -11.25
N ILE A 73 9.33 2.79 -11.13
CA ILE A 73 9.27 2.02 -9.89
C ILE A 73 10.68 1.92 -9.32
N GLU A 74 10.87 2.53 -8.16
CA GLU A 74 12.12 2.53 -7.38
C GLU A 74 11.81 2.37 -5.90
N PHE A 75 12.80 1.96 -5.12
CA PHE A 75 12.65 1.75 -3.68
C PHE A 75 13.67 2.58 -2.88
N ASP A 76 13.30 2.95 -1.66
CA ASP A 76 14.22 3.55 -0.70
C ASP A 76 15.07 2.51 0.04
N ARG A 77 15.93 2.99 0.93
CA ARG A 77 16.80 2.13 1.74
C ARG A 77 16.03 1.19 2.68
N PHE A 78 14.78 1.50 2.97
CA PHE A 78 13.89 0.71 3.81
C PHE A 78 13.08 -0.30 2.97
N GLY A 79 12.97 -0.09 1.66
CA GLY A 79 12.18 -0.91 0.75
C GLY A 79 10.80 -0.31 0.44
N HIS A 80 10.55 0.94 0.81
CA HIS A 80 9.33 1.64 0.42
C HIS A 80 9.44 2.16 -1.00
N ARG A 81 8.35 2.08 -1.75
CA ARG A 81 8.28 2.62 -3.11
C ARG A 81 8.51 4.14 -3.09
N LYS A 82 9.32 4.62 -4.02
CA LYS A 82 9.47 6.03 -4.35
C LYS A 82 8.68 6.40 -5.61
N ASN A 83 8.55 7.70 -5.87
CA ASN A 83 7.99 8.26 -7.10
C ASN A 83 6.55 7.81 -7.34
N TYR A 84 5.71 8.00 -6.33
CA TYR A 84 4.28 7.70 -6.41
C TYR A 84 3.44 8.97 -6.29
N ASP A 85 2.26 8.88 -6.90
CA ASP A 85 1.24 9.92 -6.91
C ASP A 85 0.06 9.43 -6.08
N VAL A 86 -0.58 10.34 -5.36
CA VAL A 86 -1.76 10.10 -4.53
C VAL A 86 -2.86 11.08 -4.92
N ALA A 87 -4.08 10.60 -4.99
CA ALA A 87 -5.26 11.45 -5.03
C ALA A 87 -5.76 11.65 -3.60
N VAL A 88 -5.75 12.89 -3.13
CA VAL A 88 -6.33 13.28 -1.84
C VAL A 88 -7.75 13.75 -2.13
N ILE A 89 -8.72 13.13 -1.47
CA ILE A 89 -10.14 13.42 -1.66
C ILE A 89 -10.66 14.04 -0.37
N ASP A 90 -11.03 15.31 -0.42
CA ASP A 90 -11.73 15.98 0.66
C ASP A 90 -13.24 15.97 0.37
N LEU A 91 -14.02 15.62 1.38
CA LEU A 91 -15.47 15.46 1.33
C LEU A 91 -16.10 16.27 2.45
N VAL A 92 -16.60 17.45 2.11
CA VAL A 92 -17.27 18.33 3.05
C VAL A 92 -18.77 18.14 2.93
N SER A 93 -19.38 17.57 3.97
CA SER A 93 -20.82 17.42 4.11
C SER A 93 -21.28 18.08 5.41
N ASN A 94 -22.15 19.08 5.31
CA ASN A 94 -22.77 19.74 6.46
C ASN A 94 -24.29 19.50 6.44
N THR A 95 -24.88 19.15 7.59
CA THR A 95 -26.33 18.90 7.72
C THR A 95 -27.20 20.13 7.43
N LYS A 96 -26.64 21.34 7.57
CA LYS A 96 -27.29 22.61 7.23
C LYS A 96 -27.02 23.09 5.79
N ALA A 97 -26.03 22.51 5.11
CA ALA A 97 -25.70 22.90 3.74
C ALA A 97 -26.57 22.15 2.73
N THR A 98 -27.04 22.85 1.71
CA THR A 98 -27.86 22.32 0.61
C THR A 98 -27.04 21.52 -0.42
N PHE A 99 -25.71 21.56 -0.32
CA PHE A 99 -24.78 20.88 -1.22
C PHE A 99 -23.74 20.09 -0.41
N ASN A 100 -23.26 18.99 -0.99
CA ASN A 100 -21.99 18.37 -0.61
C ASN A 100 -20.89 18.95 -1.51
N SER A 101 -19.70 19.17 -0.94
CA SER A 101 -18.50 19.49 -1.70
C SER A 101 -17.56 18.28 -1.70
N LYS A 102 -17.03 17.95 -2.87
CA LYS A 102 -15.95 16.99 -3.05
C LYS A 102 -14.81 17.67 -3.77
N GLU A 103 -13.64 17.73 -3.16
CA GLU A 103 -12.42 18.23 -3.78
C GLU A 103 -11.45 17.08 -3.97
N VAL A 104 -10.99 16.88 -5.20
CA VAL A 104 -9.96 15.90 -5.53
C VAL A 104 -8.68 16.65 -5.86
N LEU A 105 -7.68 16.48 -5.01
CA LEU A 105 -6.35 17.09 -5.11
C LEU A 105 -5.36 16.02 -5.55
N ALA A 106 -4.47 16.34 -6.49
CA ALA A 106 -3.35 15.46 -6.81
C ALA A 106 -2.13 15.85 -5.95
N TRP A 107 -1.46 14.86 -5.38
CA TRP A 107 -0.23 15.03 -4.61
C TRP A 107 0.84 14.06 -5.11
N ARG A 108 2.10 14.51 -5.20
CA ARG A 108 3.24 13.63 -5.54
C ARG A 108 4.31 13.68 -4.48
N GLN A 109 4.88 12.51 -4.21
CA GLN A 109 5.97 12.35 -3.26
C GLN A 109 7.16 13.25 -3.63
N GLY A 110 7.58 14.10 -2.69
CA GLY A 110 8.69 15.03 -2.86
C GLY A 110 8.37 16.33 -3.60
N MET A 111 7.19 16.46 -4.21
CA MET A 111 6.76 17.69 -4.89
C MET A 111 5.57 18.39 -4.22
N GLY A 112 4.70 17.65 -3.52
CA GLY A 112 3.53 18.22 -2.87
C GLY A 112 2.28 18.20 -3.77
N PHE A 113 1.36 19.13 -3.50
CA PHE A 113 0.09 19.25 -4.21
C PHE A 113 0.24 19.96 -5.56
N PHE A 114 -0.54 19.52 -6.55
CA PHE A 114 -0.64 20.15 -7.86
C PHE A 114 -1.88 21.04 -7.95
N THR A 115 -1.68 22.34 -8.17
CA THR A 115 -2.77 23.31 -8.26
C THR A 115 -3.63 23.14 -9.52
N ASP A 116 -3.03 22.70 -10.62
CA ASP A 116 -3.65 22.51 -11.94
C ASP A 116 -4.51 21.25 -12.07
N ARG A 117 -4.47 20.36 -11.08
CA ARG A 117 -5.16 19.06 -11.10
C ARG A 117 -6.26 18.94 -10.04
N THR A 118 -6.62 20.06 -9.43
CA THR A 118 -7.66 20.10 -8.41
C THR A 118 -9.03 20.11 -9.08
N VAL A 119 -9.87 19.13 -8.76
CA VAL A 119 -11.24 19.03 -9.27
C VAL A 119 -12.22 19.18 -8.12
N ALA A 120 -12.97 20.27 -8.10
CA ALA A 120 -14.07 20.48 -7.16
C ALA A 120 -15.40 20.09 -7.81
N GLN A 121 -16.19 19.29 -7.09
CA GLN A 121 -17.53 18.86 -7.50
C GLN A 121 -18.53 19.20 -6.38
N HIS A 122 -19.62 19.85 -6.77
CA HIS A 122 -20.72 20.14 -5.87
C HIS A 122 -21.94 19.32 -6.26
N THR A 123 -22.49 18.58 -5.31
CA THR A 123 -23.72 17.80 -5.54
C THR A 123 -24.81 18.30 -4.61
N ARG A 124 -25.94 18.72 -5.20
CA ARG A 124 -27.11 19.16 -4.44
C ARG A 124 -27.68 18.00 -3.65
N LYS A 125 -27.95 18.21 -2.36
CA LYS A 125 -28.64 17.22 -1.54
C LYS A 125 -30.10 17.17 -1.94
N THR A 126 -30.66 15.96 -2.01
CA THR A 126 -32.10 15.76 -1.94
C THR A 126 -32.54 16.21 -0.55
N VAL A 127 -32.95 17.48 -0.46
CA VAL A 127 -33.60 18.01 0.73
C VAL A 127 -35.00 17.45 0.74
N GLU A 128 -35.20 16.30 1.38
CA GLU A 128 -36.54 15.97 1.84
C GLU A 128 -37.04 17.16 2.65
N ASN A 129 -38.24 17.61 2.34
CA ASN A 129 -38.88 18.75 2.96
C ASN A 129 -39.07 18.43 4.45
N ARG A 130 -38.03 18.62 5.26
CA ARG A 130 -38.05 18.53 6.73
C ARG A 130 -38.75 19.78 7.29
N ASN A 131 -39.91 20.09 6.73
CA ASN A 131 -40.89 20.92 7.37
C ASN A 131 -41.46 20.11 8.54
N LYS A 132 -40.75 20.19 9.67
CA LYS A 132 -41.26 20.22 11.05
C LYS A 132 -40.15 19.78 12.01
N ASN A 133 -39.16 20.66 12.25
CA ASN A 133 -38.45 20.64 13.53
C ASN A 133 -39.44 21.12 14.61
N VAL A 134 -40.38 20.24 14.98
CA VAL A 134 -41.32 20.50 16.07
C VAL A 134 -40.54 20.33 17.35
N VAL A 135 -40.20 21.44 17.99
CA VAL A 135 -39.69 21.43 19.35
C VAL A 135 -40.88 21.14 20.27
N ARG A 136 -40.94 19.93 20.82
CA ARG A 136 -41.91 19.59 21.86
C ARG A 136 -41.35 20.03 23.20
N VAL A 137 -41.87 21.13 23.73
CA VAL A 137 -41.53 21.62 25.07
C VAL A 137 -42.53 21.03 26.05
N VAL A 138 -42.04 20.26 27.02
CA VAL A 138 -42.83 19.78 28.16
C VAL A 138 -42.41 20.63 29.35
N THR A 139 -43.38 21.28 30.00
CA THR A 139 -43.15 22.09 31.20
C THR A 139 -44.02 21.57 32.34
N VAL A 140 -43.62 21.88 33.57
CA VAL A 140 -44.37 21.57 34.79
C VAL A 140 -44.69 22.87 35.52
N TRP A 141 -45.82 22.92 36.21
CA TRP A 141 -46.22 24.08 37.00
C TRP A 141 -45.37 24.17 38.27
N VAL A 142 -44.67 25.28 38.45
CA VAL A 142 -43.88 25.59 39.66
C VAL A 142 -44.19 27.04 40.06
N SER A 143 -44.24 27.34 41.36
CA SER A 143 -44.39 28.73 41.85
C SER A 143 -43.19 29.58 41.41
N SER A 144 -43.46 30.86 41.08
CA SER A 144 -42.55 31.91 40.58
C SER A 144 -41.14 31.47 40.17
N PHE A 145 -40.88 31.46 38.86
CA PHE A 145 -39.52 31.40 38.30
C PHE A 145 -38.81 32.75 38.46
#